data_AF-A0A0Q8F5R2-F1
#
_entry.id   AF-A0A0Q8F5R2-F1
#
_cell.length_a   1.000
_cell.length_b   1.000
_cell.length_c   1.000
_cell.angle_alpha   90.00
_cell.angle_beta   90.00
_cell.angle_gamma   90.00
#
_symmetry.space_group_name_H-M   'P 1'
#
loop_
_entity.id
_entity.type
_entity.pdbx_description
1 polymer ?
#
loop_
_entity_poly.entity_id
_entity_poly.type
_entity_poly.pdbx_seq_one_letter_code
_entity_poly.pdbx_strand_id
1 'polypeptide(L)'
;MRLPLMAALWLAASRALAQDAVAASDEADATTLETLTVRPEPEEVVDLYRFENPVEVEPTVFDRSWKEPTSLEQLGKNGGIVPVLAGLAAKGIQTGARKIPGWKEPRQEVIARPPPLDEEQAARALRLQQSGDP
;
A
#
# COMPACT_ATOMS: atom_id res chain seq x y z
N MET A 1 18.04 -11.14 -61.88
CA MET A 1 18.28 -9.74 -61.48
C MET A 1 16.94 -9.02 -61.39
N ARG A 2 16.69 -8.43 -60.20
CA ARG A 2 15.85 -7.25 -59.94
C ARG A 2 14.35 -7.31 -60.26
N LEU A 3 13.53 -7.30 -59.21
CA LEU A 3 12.30 -6.49 -59.09
C LEU A 3 11.84 -6.43 -57.62
N PRO A 4 12.22 -5.38 -56.85
CA PRO A 4 11.59 -5.04 -55.58
C PRO A 4 10.79 -3.74 -55.76
N LEU A 5 9.49 -3.80 -56.00
CA LEU A 5 8.66 -2.58 -55.99
C LEU A 5 7.15 -2.88 -55.88
N MET A 6 6.75 -3.63 -54.85
CA MET A 6 5.34 -3.83 -54.48
C MET A 6 5.17 -3.72 -52.96
N ALA A 7 5.60 -2.59 -52.38
CA ALA A 7 5.44 -2.31 -50.95
C ALA A 7 5.10 -0.85 -50.63
N ALA A 8 4.66 -0.06 -51.62
CA ALA A 8 4.45 1.39 -51.46
C ALA A 8 3.04 1.88 -51.80
N LEU A 9 2.04 0.99 -51.90
CA LEU A 9 0.68 1.36 -52.34
C LEU A 9 -0.43 1.12 -51.30
N TRP A 10 -0.09 0.95 -50.02
CA TRP A 10 -1.07 0.67 -48.95
C TRP A 10 -0.97 1.61 -47.74
N LEU A 11 -0.37 2.80 -47.92
CA LEU A 11 -0.26 3.82 -46.86
C LEU A 11 -0.92 5.18 -47.18
N ALA A 12 -1.69 5.30 -48.27
CA ALA A 12 -2.12 6.61 -48.78
C ALA A 12 -3.65 6.88 -48.76
N ALA A 13 -4.48 6.07 -48.11
CA ALA A 13 -5.94 6.17 -48.27
C ALA A 13 -6.79 6.38 -47.00
N SER A 14 -6.19 6.58 -45.82
CA SER A 14 -6.95 6.71 -44.56
C SER A 14 -6.64 7.98 -43.77
N ARG A 15 -6.61 9.14 -44.44
CA ARG A 15 -6.73 10.45 -43.78
C ARG A 15 -8.03 11.12 -44.22
N ALA A 16 -9.15 10.58 -43.78
CA ALA A 16 -10.39 11.34 -43.68
C ALA A 16 -10.30 12.23 -42.44
N LEU A 17 -9.70 13.41 -42.60
CA LEU A 17 -9.82 14.50 -41.63
C LEU A 17 -11.19 15.13 -41.85
N ALA A 18 -12.13 14.84 -40.94
CA ALA A 18 -13.29 15.69 -40.74
C ALA A 18 -12.77 17.07 -40.29
N GLN A 19 -12.80 18.04 -41.19
CA GLN A 19 -12.64 19.43 -40.86
C GLN A 19 -13.99 19.92 -40.36
N ASP A 20 -14.18 19.94 -39.04
CA ASP A 20 -15.26 20.73 -38.45
C ASP A 20 -14.90 22.21 -38.65
N ALA A 21 -15.76 22.93 -39.37
CA ALA A 21 -15.63 24.36 -39.58
C ALA A 21 -15.92 25.07 -38.26
N VAL A 22 -14.88 25.49 -37.55
CA VAL A 22 -15.02 26.38 -36.40
C VAL A 22 -15.33 27.78 -36.92
N ALA A 23 -16.59 28.17 -36.81
CA ALA A 23 -16.97 29.57 -36.87
C ALA A 23 -16.27 30.29 -35.72
N ALA A 24 -15.51 31.33 -36.04
CA ALA A 24 -14.90 32.21 -35.05
C ALA A 24 -16.00 33.02 -34.36
N SER A 25 -16.44 32.56 -33.20
CA SER A 25 -17.12 33.37 -32.20
C SER A 25 -16.21 33.51 -30.99
N ASP A 26 -15.99 34.76 -30.63
CA ASP A 26 -15.30 35.27 -29.45
C ASP A 26 -15.94 34.66 -28.19
N GLU A 27 -15.42 33.52 -27.73
CA GLU A 27 -15.75 32.92 -26.44
C GLU A 27 -14.52 33.05 -25.55
N ALA A 28 -14.70 33.86 -24.50
CA ALA A 28 -13.78 34.00 -23.39
C ALA A 28 -13.21 32.64 -22.96
N ASP A 29 -11.90 32.63 -22.72
CA ASP A 29 -11.07 31.54 -22.22
C ASP A 29 -11.79 30.74 -21.10
N ALA A 30 -12.61 29.77 -21.51
CA ALA A 30 -13.37 28.92 -20.61
C ALA A 30 -12.46 27.77 -20.21
N THR A 31 -12.02 27.76 -18.96
CA THR A 31 -11.28 26.62 -18.40
C THR A 31 -12.21 25.42 -18.33
N THR A 32 -12.16 24.55 -19.33
CA THR A 32 -12.85 23.26 -19.28
C THR A 32 -12.17 22.38 -18.22
N LEU A 33 -12.95 21.82 -17.30
CA LEU A 33 -12.43 20.84 -16.35
C LEU A 33 -11.88 19.61 -17.09
N GLU A 34 -10.79 19.03 -16.56
CA GLU A 34 -10.22 17.79 -17.09
C GLU A 34 -11.26 16.65 -17.05
N THR A 35 -11.41 15.91 -18.16
CA THR A 35 -12.31 14.76 -18.24
C THR A 35 -11.83 13.64 -17.32
N LEU A 36 -12.52 13.46 -16.18
CA LEU A 36 -12.28 12.35 -15.26
C LEU A 36 -13.06 11.12 -15.73
N THR A 37 -12.34 10.10 -16.22
CA THR A 37 -12.94 8.77 -16.47
C THR A 37 -12.88 7.96 -15.18
N VAL A 38 -14.02 7.81 -14.50
CA VAL A 38 -14.14 6.89 -13.37
C VAL A 38 -14.27 5.48 -13.94
N ARG A 39 -13.21 4.67 -13.82
CA ARG A 39 -13.32 3.22 -14.07
C ARG A 39 -14.05 2.62 -12.86
N PRO A 40 -15.16 1.88 -13.06
CA PRO A 40 -15.78 1.16 -11.95
C PRO A 40 -14.76 0.20 -11.35
N GLU A 41 -14.82 0.05 -10.03
CA GLU A 41 -14.00 -0.93 -9.33
C GLU A 41 -14.25 -2.30 -9.95
N PRO A 42 -13.19 -3.08 -10.27
CA PRO A 42 -13.38 -4.37 -10.91
C PRO A 42 -14.27 -5.23 -10.01
N GLU A 43 -15.42 -5.64 -10.54
CA GLU A 43 -16.34 -6.53 -9.86
C GLU A 43 -15.57 -7.82 -9.52
N GLU A 44 -15.50 -8.14 -8.23
CA GLU A 44 -14.80 -9.34 -7.78
C GLU A 44 -15.54 -10.55 -8.35
N VAL A 45 -14.88 -11.27 -9.27
CA VAL A 45 -15.47 -12.46 -9.90
C VAL A 45 -15.50 -13.56 -8.85
N VAL A 46 -16.67 -13.74 -8.23
CA VAL A 46 -16.92 -14.79 -7.24
C VAL A 46 -16.94 -16.15 -7.96
N ASP A 47 -15.95 -16.99 -7.67
CA ASP A 47 -15.93 -18.38 -8.14
C ASP A 47 -16.79 -19.27 -7.24
N LEU A 48 -18.00 -19.58 -7.70
CA LEU A 48 -18.97 -20.42 -6.99
C LEU A 48 -18.52 -21.87 -6.80
N TYR A 49 -17.49 -22.31 -7.52
CA TYR A 49 -16.95 -23.68 -7.44
C TYR A 49 -15.61 -23.73 -6.74
N ARG A 50 -15.13 -22.59 -6.24
CA ARG A 50 -13.93 -22.56 -5.41
C ARG A 50 -14.19 -23.36 -4.14
N PHE A 51 -13.37 -24.39 -3.93
CA PHE A 51 -13.39 -25.12 -2.68
C PHE A 51 -12.90 -24.19 -1.55
N GLU A 52 -13.79 -23.90 -0.62
CA GLU A 52 -13.46 -23.30 0.67
C GLU A 52 -13.50 -24.39 1.74
N ASN A 53 -12.44 -24.47 2.55
CA ASN A 53 -12.41 -25.41 3.65
C ASN A 53 -13.37 -24.91 4.74
N PRO A 54 -14.47 -25.63 5.05
CA PRO A 54 -15.44 -25.18 6.05
C PRO A 54 -14.92 -25.31 7.48
N VAL A 55 -13.75 -25.94 7.66
CA VAL A 55 -13.10 -26.10 8.95
C VAL A 55 -12.17 -24.93 9.21
N GLU A 56 -12.61 -24.01 10.06
CA GLU A 56 -11.73 -23.03 10.69
C GLU A 56 -10.96 -23.72 11.82
N VAL A 57 -9.64 -23.79 11.67
CA VAL A 57 -8.76 -24.40 12.69
C VAL A 57 -8.39 -23.32 13.69
N GLU A 58 -8.89 -23.42 14.92
CA GLU A 58 -8.51 -22.51 15.99
C GLU A 58 -7.05 -22.72 16.41
N PRO A 59 -6.34 -21.64 16.82
CA PRO A 59 -4.99 -21.74 17.33
C PRO A 59 -4.95 -22.56 18.63
N THR A 60 -4.15 -23.62 18.59
CA THR A 60 -3.92 -24.55 19.69
C THR A 60 -2.74 -24.11 20.57
N VAL A 61 -2.55 -24.82 21.69
CA VAL A 61 -1.39 -24.59 22.58
C VAL A 61 -0.07 -24.88 21.87
N PHE A 62 -0.08 -25.79 20.89
CA PHE A 62 1.09 -26.16 20.11
C PHE A 62 1.54 -25.05 19.17
N ASP A 63 0.64 -24.20 18.67
CA ASP A 63 1.00 -23.08 17.80
C ASP A 63 1.89 -22.02 18.48
N ARG A 64 1.94 -22.04 19.82
CA ARG A 64 2.83 -21.16 20.60
C ARG A 64 4.27 -21.63 20.61
N SER A 65 4.47 -22.95 20.71
CA SER A 65 5.80 -23.55 20.90
C SER A 65 6.34 -24.17 19.61
N TRP A 66 5.46 -24.70 18.77
CA TRP A 66 5.76 -25.32 17.50
C TRP A 66 5.41 -24.37 16.37
N LYS A 67 6.44 -23.96 15.62
CA LYS A 67 6.25 -23.26 14.35
C LYS A 67 6.65 -24.21 13.24
N GLU A 68 5.66 -24.66 12.48
CA GLU A 68 5.92 -25.51 11.33
C GLU A 68 6.80 -24.74 10.32
N PRO A 69 7.88 -25.35 9.82
CA PRO A 69 8.69 -24.73 8.79
C PRO A 69 7.85 -24.55 7.51
N THR A 70 8.12 -23.48 6.76
CA THR A 70 7.43 -23.20 5.51
C THR A 70 7.51 -24.39 4.56
N SER A 71 6.35 -24.90 4.13
CA SER A 71 6.29 -26.05 3.22
C SER A 71 6.76 -25.68 1.80
N LEU A 72 7.16 -26.67 0.99
CA LEU A 72 7.60 -26.41 -0.40
C LEU A 72 6.47 -25.84 -1.27
N GLU A 73 5.23 -26.25 -1.01
CA GLU A 73 4.06 -25.71 -1.70
C GLU A 73 3.83 -24.24 -1.33
N GLN A 74 3.91 -23.92 -0.03
CA GLN A 74 3.84 -22.53 0.43
C GLN A 74 4.99 -21.70 -0.12
N LEU A 75 6.18 -22.28 -0.26
CA LEU A 75 7.33 -21.64 -0.87
C LEU A 75 7.02 -21.26 -2.31
N GLY A 76 6.47 -22.18 -3.11
CA GLY A 76 6.05 -21.92 -4.48
C GLY A 76 4.97 -20.84 -4.58
N LYS A 77 3.93 -20.92 -3.73
CA LYS A 77 2.82 -19.94 -3.68
C LYS A 77 3.27 -18.54 -3.27
N ASN A 78 4.27 -18.43 -2.38
CA ASN A 78 4.75 -17.15 -1.85
C ASN A 78 5.91 -16.54 -2.66
N GLY A 79 6.11 -16.94 -3.93
CA GLY A 79 7.14 -16.34 -4.79
C GLY A 79 8.53 -16.97 -4.64
N GLY A 80 8.63 -18.19 -4.13
CA GLY A 80 9.85 -18.98 -4.07
C GLY A 80 10.65 -18.84 -2.77
N ILE A 81 11.93 -19.25 -2.81
CA ILE A 81 12.81 -19.30 -1.64
C ILE A 81 13.32 -17.91 -1.21
N VAL A 82 13.36 -16.94 -2.13
CA VAL A 82 13.96 -15.63 -1.91
C VAL A 82 13.27 -14.85 -0.78
N PRO A 83 11.93 -14.72 -0.73
CA PRO A 83 11.24 -14.05 0.37
C PRO A 83 11.50 -14.69 1.74
N VAL A 84 11.58 -16.03 1.79
CA VAL A 84 11.87 -16.77 3.04
C VAL A 84 13.27 -16.47 3.54
N LEU A 85 14.27 -16.50 2.65
CA LEU A 85 15.66 -16.16 3.01
C LEU A 85 15.79 -14.69 3.46
N ALA A 86 15.09 -13.77 2.79
CA ALA A 86 15.06 -12.36 3.19
C ALA A 86 14.46 -12.18 4.60
N GLY A 87 13.36 -12.87 4.90
CA GLY A 87 12.74 -12.87 6.23
C GLY A 87 13.67 -13.43 7.31
N LEU A 88 14.36 -14.54 7.02
CA LEU A 88 15.35 -15.14 7.93
C LEU A 88 16.53 -14.18 8.19
N ALA A 89 17.04 -13.53 7.15
CA ALA A 89 18.12 -12.55 7.27
C ALA A 89 17.70 -11.35 8.13
N ALA A 90 16.51 -10.80 7.90
CA ALA A 90 15.97 -9.69 8.69
C ALA A 90 15.84 -10.06 10.19
N LYS A 91 15.33 -11.25 10.49
CA LYS A 91 15.26 -11.77 11.87
C LYS A 91 16.64 -11.94 12.51
N GLY A 92 17.61 -12.41 11.72
CA GLY A 92 19.01 -12.51 12.14
C GLY A 92 19.62 -11.17 12.51
N ILE A 93 19.42 -10.16 11.64
CA ILE A 93 19.88 -8.77 11.89
C ILE A 93 19.25 -8.21 13.16
N GLN A 94 17.94 -8.38 13.34
CA GLN A 94 17.23 -7.91 14.53
C GLN A 94 17.78 -8.57 15.82
N THR A 95 18.03 -9.87 15.77
CA THR A 95 18.59 -10.61 16.91
C THR A 95 20.05 -10.20 17.19
N GLY A 96 20.83 -9.91 16.14
CA GLY A 96 22.18 -9.38 16.26
C GLY A 96 22.21 -7.96 16.82
N ALA A 97 21.28 -7.08 16.40
CA ALA A 97 21.19 -5.71 16.88
C ALA A 97 20.96 -5.65 18.40
N ARG A 98 20.15 -6.57 18.95
CA ARG A 98 19.96 -6.71 20.40
C ARG A 98 21.22 -7.07 21.18
N LYS A 99 22.26 -7.60 20.53
CA LYS A 99 23.55 -7.93 21.15
C LYS A 99 24.51 -6.75 21.14
N ILE A 100 24.18 -5.64 20.46
CA ILE A 100 25.02 -4.45 20.44
C ILE A 100 24.95 -3.80 21.83
N PRO A 101 26.08 -3.66 22.55
CA PRO A 101 26.09 -3.04 23.87
C PRO A 101 25.60 -1.59 23.77
N GLY A 102 24.62 -1.23 24.60
CA GLY A 102 24.00 0.10 24.60
C GLY A 102 22.80 0.26 23.65
N TRP A 103 22.45 -0.76 22.86
CA TRP A 103 21.24 -0.73 22.04
C TRP A 103 19.99 -0.81 22.93
N LYS A 104 19.19 0.26 22.93
CA LYS A 104 17.85 0.27 23.53
C LYS A 104 16.84 -0.04 22.44
N GLU A 105 15.95 -0.99 22.67
CA GLU A 105 14.85 -1.22 21.74
C GLU A 105 14.01 0.07 21.61
N PRO A 106 13.63 0.49 20.40
CA PRO A 106 12.69 1.58 20.20
C PRO A 106 11.29 1.09 20.60
N ARG A 107 11.09 0.91 21.90
CA ARG A 107 9.81 0.53 22.50
C ARG A 107 9.28 1.78 23.17
N GLN A 108 8.26 2.38 22.55
CA GLN A 108 7.47 3.39 23.23
C GLN A 108 6.52 2.67 24.17
N GLU A 109 6.75 2.79 25.48
CA GLU A 109 5.82 2.24 26.46
C GLU A 109 4.45 2.88 26.25
N VAL A 110 3.41 2.03 26.23
CA VAL A 110 2.02 2.51 26.23
C VAL A 110 1.72 2.96 27.65
N ILE A 111 2.19 4.15 27.97
CA ILE A 111 1.81 4.84 29.20
C ILE A 111 0.44 5.41 28.93
N ALA A 112 -0.55 5.04 29.75
CA ALA A 112 -1.85 5.69 29.73
C ALA A 112 -1.61 7.18 29.89
N ARG A 113 -2.00 7.98 28.88
CA ARG A 113 -1.92 9.43 29.02
C ARG A 113 -2.76 9.79 30.26
N PRO A 114 -2.23 10.61 31.19
CA PRO A 114 -3.06 11.08 32.28
C PRO A 114 -4.31 11.75 31.69
N PRO A 115 -5.47 11.65 32.38
CA PRO A 115 -6.67 12.34 31.92
C PRO A 115 -6.39 13.85 31.79
N PRO A 116 -7.07 14.56 30.87
CA PRO A 116 -6.93 16.00 30.78
C PRO A 116 -7.27 16.65 32.12
N LEU A 117 -6.59 17.74 32.44
CA LEU A 117 -6.85 18.50 33.66
C LEU A 117 -8.26 19.09 33.63
N ASP A 118 -8.95 19.03 34.77
CA ASP A 118 -10.19 19.77 34.97
C ASP A 118 -9.93 21.29 35.02
N GLU A 119 -10.95 22.11 34.80
CA GLU A 119 -10.83 23.57 34.72
C GLU A 119 -10.20 24.17 35.99
N GLU A 120 -10.61 23.69 37.16
CA GLU A 120 -10.05 24.12 38.45
C GLU A 120 -8.57 23.71 38.61
N GLN A 121 -8.19 22.56 38.06
CA GLN A 121 -6.82 22.05 38.11
C GLN A 121 -5.93 22.83 37.15
N ALA A 122 -6.43 23.16 35.96
CA ALA A 122 -5.75 24.00 34.99
C ALA A 122 -5.52 25.41 35.55
N ALA A 123 -6.54 26.00 36.18
CA ALA A 123 -6.42 27.32 36.83
C ALA A 123 -5.42 27.31 38.00
N ARG A 124 -5.31 26.20 38.73
CA ARG A 124 -4.31 26.04 39.80
C ARG A 124 -2.90 25.88 39.23
N ALA A 125 -2.74 25.05 38.20
CA ALA A 125 -1.46 24.85 37.52
C ALA A 125 -0.94 26.17 36.91
N LEU A 126 -1.82 26.97 36.31
CA LEU A 126 -1.48 28.28 35.76
C LEU A 126 -0.99 29.24 36.86
N ARG A 127 -1.64 29.26 38.03
CA ARG A 127 -1.21 30.07 39.17
C ARG A 127 0.17 29.64 39.68
N LEU A 128 0.41 28.34 39.80
CA LEU A 128 1.71 27.79 40.23
C LEU A 128 2.83 28.14 39.24
N GLN A 129 2.54 28.03 37.94
CA GLN A 129 3.49 28.43 36.89
C GLN A 129 3.82 29.92 36.94
N GLN A 130 2.82 30.76 37.19
CA GLN A 130 2.99 32.22 37.31
C GLN A 130 3.71 32.64 38.59
N SER A 131 3.55 31.88 39.69
CA SER A 131 4.25 32.15 40.95
C SER A 131 5.69 31.66 40.97
N GLY A 132 6.13 30.88 39.96
CA GLY A 132 7.51 30.39 39.85
C GLY A 132 7.89 29.36 40.91
N ASP A 133 6.89 28.76 41.58
CA ASP A 133 7.10 27.73 42.60
C ASP A 133 7.03 26.36 41.92
N PRO A 134 8.05 25.50 42.08
CA PRO A 134 8.08 24.17 41.47
C PRO A 134 7.04 23.19 42.05
#